data_AF-A0A351FMS2-F1
#
_entry.id   AF-A0A351FMS2-F1
#
_cell.length_a   1.000
_cell.length_b   1.000
_cell.length_c   1.000
_cell.angle_alpha   90.00
_cell.angle_beta   90.00
_cell.angle_gamma   90.00
#
_symmetry.space_group_name_H-M   'P 1'
#
loop_
_entity.id
_entity.type
_entity.pdbx_description
1 polymer ?
#
loop_
_entity_poly.entity_id
_entity_poly.type
_entity_poly.pdbx_seq_one_letter_code
_entity_poly.pdbx_strand_id
1 'polypeptide(L)' 'MFGLGHFELLILLAVILLLFGSARLPSLMRNLGRSATEFKKGVQGVEEELNEAASSASDIENQE' A
#
# COMPACT_ATOMS: atom_id res chain seq x y z
N MET A 1 -15.97 9.10 -26.31
CA MET A 1 -16.67 10.25 -25.71
C MET A 1 -16.70 10.15 -24.18
N PHE A 2 -15.62 9.77 -23.48
CA PHE A 2 -15.56 9.78 -21.99
C PHE A 2 -14.10 9.65 -21.53
N GLY A 3 -13.22 10.53 -22.02
CA GLY A 3 -11.88 10.65 -21.45
C GLY A 3 -11.92 11.81 -20.49
N LEU A 4 -11.78 11.57 -19.19
CA LEU A 4 -11.61 12.64 -18.21
C LEU A 4 -10.43 13.48 -18.67
N GLY A 5 -10.73 14.67 -19.17
CA GLY A 5 -9.72 15.56 -19.70
C GLY A 5 -8.80 16.02 -18.58
N HIS A 6 -7.54 16.35 -18.92
CA HIS A 6 -6.60 16.93 -17.96
C HIS A 6 -7.21 18.14 -17.21
N PHE A 7 -8.08 18.91 -17.88
CA PHE A 7 -8.81 20.02 -17.27
C PHE A 7 -9.85 19.59 -16.22
N GLU A 8 -10.60 18.52 -16.45
CA GLU A 8 -11.61 18.03 -15.49
C GLU A 8 -10.94 17.49 -14.23
N LEU A 9 -9.83 16.76 -14.38
CA LEU A 9 -9.01 16.31 -13.25
C LEU A 9 -8.40 17.49 -12.47
N LEU A 10 -7.94 18.55 -13.16
CA LEU A 10 -7.43 19.76 -12.51
C LEU A 10 -8.52 20.47 -11.69
N ILE A 11 -9.73 20.59 -12.22
CA ILE A 11 -10.86 21.21 -11.50
C ILE A 11 -11.24 20.37 -10.28
N LEU A 12 -11.33 19.04 -10.43
CA LEU A 12 -11.61 18.15 -9.31
C LEU A 12 -10.53 18.25 -8.23
N LEU A 13 -9.26 18.26 -8.63
CA LEU A 13 -8.13 18.45 -7.71
C LEU A 13 -8.21 19.81 -7.01
N ALA A 14 -8.58 20.88 -7.72
CA ALA A 14 -8.76 22.20 -7.14
C ALA A 14 -9.89 22.24 -6.09
N VAL A 15 -11.02 21.57 -6.35
CA VAL A 15 -12.12 21.45 -5.37
C VAL A 15 -11.65 20.69 -4.13
N ILE A 16 -10.97 19.56 -4.30
CA ILE A 16 -10.42 18.78 -3.18
C ILE A 16 -9.40 19.62 -2.40
N LEU A 17 -8.53 20.36 -3.09
CA LEU A 17 -7.56 21.27 -2.47
C LEU A 17 -8.23 22.43 -1.72
N LEU A 18 -9.37 22.95 -2.19
CA LEU A 18 -10.13 23.98 -1.46
C LEU A 18 -10.76 23.42 -0.18
N LEU A 19 -11.29 22.19 -0.21
CA LEU A 19 -11.92 21.55 0.95
C LEU A 19 -10.90 21.14 2.01
N PHE A 20 -9.79 20.52 1.60
CA PHE A 20 -8.81 19.95 2.53
C PHE A 20 -7.58 20.84 2.74
N GLY A 21 -7.28 21.73 1.79
CA GLY A 21 -6.08 22.56 1.79
C GLY A 21 -4.85 21.86 1.21
N SER A 22 -3.90 22.64 0.71
CA SER A 22 -2.62 22.17 0.17
C SER A 22 -1.73 21.47 1.20
N ALA A 23 -1.92 21.75 2.49
CA ALA A 23 -1.13 21.13 3.55
C ALA A 23 -1.68 19.76 4.00
N ARG A 24 -3.01 19.55 3.98
CA ARG A 24 -3.59 18.32 4.53
C ARG A 24 -3.59 17.17 3.53
N LEU A 25 -3.83 17.42 2.25
CA LEU A 25 -3.80 16.35 1.23
C LEU A 25 -2.47 15.59 1.22
N PRO A 26 -1.30 16.27 1.15
CA PRO A 26 -0.01 15.58 1.10
C PRO A 26 0.33 14.92 2.44
N SER A 27 -0.09 15.51 3.56
CA SER A 27 0.10 14.93 4.90
C SER A 27 -0.66 13.60 5.03
N LEU A 28 -1.93 13.57 4.62
CA LEU A 28 -2.75 12.35 4.63
C LEU A 28 -2.17 11.27 3.71
N MET A 29 -1.78 11.63 2.49
CA MET A 29 -1.13 10.69 1.56
C MET A 29 0.19 10.15 2.11
N ARG A 30 1.02 11.00 2.73
CA ARG A 30 2.28 10.56 3.35
C ARG A 30 2.04 9.58 4.49
N ASN A 31 1.06 9.84 5.35
CA ASN A 31 0.73 8.96 6.47
C ASN A 31 0.15 7.63 5.98
N LEU A 32 -0.78 7.69 5.01
CA LEU A 32 -1.36 6.51 4.37
C LEU A 32 -0.30 5.68 3.64
N GLY A 33 0.59 6.33 2.89
CA GLY A 33 1.67 5.67 2.16
C GLY A 33 2.68 5.00 3.08
N ARG A 34 3.04 5.63 4.19
CA ARG A 34 3.86 4.99 5.24
C ARG A 34 3.15 3.78 5.84
N SER A 35 1.89 3.92 6.22
CA SER A 35 1.10 2.81 6.77
C SER A 35 0.96 1.65 5.79
N ALA A 36 0.67 1.92 4.52
CA ALA A 36 0.59 0.89 3.48
C ALA A 36 1.94 0.20 3.23
N THR A 37 3.05 0.94 3.29
CA THR A 37 4.40 0.38 3.13
C THR A 37 4.74 -0.55 4.27
N GLU A 38 4.53 -0.12 5.52
CA GLU A 38 4.79 -0.96 6.69
C GLU A 38 3.83 -2.16 6.77
N PHE A 39 2.56 -1.99 6.37
CA PHE A 39 1.62 -3.09 6.24
C PHE A 39 2.10 -4.14 5.23
N LYS A 40 2.56 -3.70 4.04
CA LYS A 40 3.10 -4.61 3.03
C LYS A 40 4.32 -5.37 3.54
N LYS A 41 5.24 -4.70 4.23
CA LYS A 41 6.41 -5.36 4.83
C LYS A 41 6.02 -6.39 5.89
N GLY A 42 5.07 -6.06 6.76
CA GLY A 42 4.56 -6.97 7.79
C GLY A 42 3.94 -8.23 7.19
N VAL A 43 3.10 -8.07 6.15
CA VAL A 43 2.50 -9.21 5.44
C VAL A 43 3.57 -10.09 4.77
N GLN A 44 4.55 -9.47 4.11
CA GLN A 44 5.64 -10.21 3.45
C GLN A 44 6.50 -10.99 4.45
N GLY A 45 6.84 -10.39 5.60
CA GLY A 45 7.61 -11.07 6.65
C GLY A 45 6.88 -12.29 7.21
N VAL A 46 5.57 -12.19 7.43
CA VAL A 46 4.75 -13.32 7.88
C VAL A 46 4.70 -14.44 6.85
N GLU A 47 4.55 -14.11 5.56
CA GLU A 47 4.54 -15.10 4.48
C GLU A 47 5.88 -15.84 4.37
N GLU A 48 7.00 -15.14 4.55
CA GLU A 48 8.35 -15.70 4.55
C GLU A 48 8.58 -16.62 5.76
N GLU A 49 8.18 -16.19 6.98
CA GLU A 49 8.25 -17.03 8.19
C GLU A 49 7.42 -18.32 8.06
N LEU A 50 6.21 -18.23 7.48
CA LEU A 50 5.36 -19.40 7.24
C LEU A 50 5.97 -20.38 6.24
N ASN A 51 6.63 -19.86 5.20
CA ASN A 51 7.30 -20.68 4.19
C ASN A 51 8.58 -21.35 4.74
N GLU A 52 9.38 -20.63 5.54
CA GLU A 52 10.54 -21.20 6.23
C GLU A 52 10.13 -22.29 7.23
N ALA A 53 9.05 -22.07 7.99
CA ALA A 53 8.50 -23.07 8.91
C ALA A 53 7.99 -24.31 8.18
N ALA A 54 7.34 -24.14 7.02
CA ALA A 54 6.87 -25.25 6.20
C ALA A 54 8.02 -26.06 5.57
N SER A 55 9.04 -25.38 5.03
CA SER A 55 10.24 -26.04 4.47
C SER A 55 10.98 -26.82 5.54
N SER A 56 11.18 -26.23 6.71
CA SER A 56 11.86 -26.89 7.84
C SER A 56 11.11 -28.11 8.35
N ALA A 57 9.77 -28.12 8.29
CA ALA A 57 8.97 -29.29 8.65
C ALA A 57 9.09 -30.42 7.61
N SER A 58 9.09 -30.09 6.32
CA SER A 58 9.27 -31.08 5.24
C SER A 58 10.68 -31.69 5.17
N ASP A 59 11.70 -30.94 5.58
CA ASP A 59 13.09 -31.44 5.63
C ASP A 59 13.34 -32.42 6.79
N ILE A 60 12.50 -32.37 7.83
CA ILE A 60 12.51 -33.34 8.94
C ILE A 60 11.80 -34.63 8.55
N GLU A 61 10.70 -34.56 7.80
CA GLU A 61 9.90 -35.73 7.39
C GLU A 61 10.59 -36.60 6.33
N ASN A 62 11.52 -36.03 5.54
CA ASN A 62 12.22 -36.75 4.47
C ASN A 62 13.54 -37.43 4.92
N GLN A 63 13.85 -37.39 6.23
CA GLN A 63 15.05 -37.97 6.84
C GLN A 63 14.78 -39.22 7.71
N GLU A 64 13.53 -39.69 7.79
CA GLU A 64 13.17 -41.03 8.32
C GLU A 64 12.83 -42.01 7.18
#